data_AF-A0A521GQT4-F1
#
_entry.id   AF-A0A521GQT4-F1
#
_cell.length_a   1.000
_cell.length_b   1.000
_cell.length_c   1.000
_cell.angle_alpha   90.00
_cell.angle_beta   90.00
_cell.angle_gamma   90.00
#
_symmetry.space_group_name_H-M   'P 1'
#
loop_
_entity.id
_entity.type
_entity.pdbx_description
1 polymer ?
#
loop_
_entity_poly.entity_id
_entity_poly.type
_entity_poly.pdbx_seq_one_letter_code
_entity_poly.pdbx_strand_id
1 'polypeptide(L)'
;MLSLKQKQSGFTIVELLIVIVIIGILAGLVITTFVGIQARGRDSERQTDINAIQKQVEAYYAVNGAYPTAANINSSAWRTGNKVQLDAKALANPSNASTQTLSGTAPNSSDDPYGYVATPSGCEASTDNTGASVTPASPGACTGYTVSAWMEAKNEAYSQQNQ
;
A
#
# COMPACT_ATOMS: atom_id res chain seq x y z
N MET A 1 73.16 0.92 12.85
CA MET A 1 71.73 0.85 12.49
C MET A 1 70.91 1.13 13.73
N LEU A 2 70.28 2.30 13.85
CA LEU A 2 69.34 2.57 14.94
C LEU A 2 67.98 1.99 14.59
N SER A 3 67.53 1.00 15.36
CA SER A 3 66.18 0.45 15.27
C SER A 3 65.21 1.39 15.97
N LEU A 4 64.35 2.06 15.19
CA LEU A 4 63.31 2.94 15.70
C LEU A 4 62.15 2.08 16.22
N LYS A 5 62.10 1.91 17.54
CA LYS A 5 61.03 1.19 18.22
C LYS A 5 59.76 2.07 18.21
N GLN A 6 58.82 1.73 17.32
CA GLN A 6 57.49 2.34 17.27
C GLN A 6 56.77 2.10 18.60
N LYS A 7 56.41 3.18 19.31
CA LYS A 7 55.54 3.09 20.50
C LYS A 7 54.12 2.76 20.03
N GLN A 8 53.67 1.53 20.29
CA GLN A 8 52.26 1.20 20.18
C GLN A 8 51.48 1.89 21.30
N SER A 9 50.67 2.89 20.94
CA SER A 9 49.66 3.47 21.84
C SER A 9 48.40 2.59 21.79
N GLY A 10 48.05 1.96 22.90
CA GLY A 10 46.76 1.29 23.05
C GLY A 10 45.66 2.30 23.39
N PHE A 11 44.43 2.03 22.94
CA PHE A 11 43.24 2.75 23.39
C PHE A 11 43.04 2.55 24.89
N THR A 12 42.62 3.61 25.60
CA THR A 12 42.25 3.48 27.00
C THR A 12 40.88 2.81 27.13
N ILE A 13 40.67 2.03 28.21
CA ILE A 13 39.36 1.43 28.50
C ILE A 13 38.28 2.51 28.64
N VAL A 14 38.65 3.68 29.16
CA VAL A 14 37.75 4.82 29.35
C VAL A 14 37.29 5.41 28.01
N GLU A 15 38.19 5.53 27.02
CA GLU A 15 37.80 5.97 25.67
C GLU A 15 36.77 5.02 25.06
N LEU A 16 36.99 3.71 25.17
CA LEU A 16 36.06 2.73 24.60
C LEU A 16 34.72 2.72 25.34
N LEU A 17 34.72 2.95 26.66
CA LEU A 17 33.51 3.06 27.47
C LEU A 17 32.64 4.26 27.05
N ILE A 18 33.25 5.43 26.88
CA ILE A 18 32.51 6.63 26.45
C ILE A 18 31.90 6.44 25.06
N VAL A 19 32.64 5.79 24.15
CA VAL A 19 32.16 5.52 22.78
C VAL A 19 30.92 4.64 22.78
N ILE A 20 30.90 3.52 23.52
CA ILE A 20 29.73 2.65 23.57
C ILE A 20 28.52 3.32 24.24
N VAL A 21 28.75 4.21 25.21
CA VAL A 21 27.69 5.00 25.84
C VAL A 21 27.08 5.97 24.84
N ILE A 22 27.91 6.71 24.08
CA ILE A 22 27.42 7.64 23.05
C ILE A 22 26.66 6.88 21.95
N ILE A 23 27.20 5.74 21.48
CA ILE A 23 26.52 4.91 20.47
C ILE A 23 25.18 4.40 21.02
N GLY A 24 25.12 3.98 22.28
CA GLY A 24 23.87 3.54 22.92
C GLY A 24 22.79 4.63 22.96
N ILE A 25 23.16 5.86 23.32
CA ILE A 25 22.25 7.01 23.34
C ILE A 25 21.76 7.33 21.92
N LEU A 26 22.67 7.41 20.94
CA LEU A 26 22.32 7.73 19.56
C LEU A 26 21.45 6.63 18.93
N ALA A 27 21.76 5.36 19.16
CA ALA A 27 20.98 4.23 18.66
C ALA A 27 19.54 4.26 19.20
N GLY A 28 19.36 4.60 20.49
CA GLY A 28 18.02 4.72 21.09
C GLY A 28 17.14 5.78 20.40
N LEU A 29 17.70 6.94 20.06
CA LEU A 29 16.97 8.02 19.36
C LEU A 29 16.64 7.66 17.90
N VAL A 30 17.54 6.94 17.23
CA VAL A 30 17.34 6.53 15.84
C VAL A 30 16.20 5.52 15.71
N ILE A 31 16.06 4.57 16.63
CA ILE A 31 15.03 3.53 16.56
C ILE A 31 13.62 4.12 16.59
N THR A 32 13.35 5.06 17.51
CA THR A 32 12.01 5.65 17.66
C THR A 32 11.61 6.53 16.48
N THR A 33 12.57 7.25 15.90
CA THR A 33 12.34 8.10 14.72
C THR A 33 12.16 7.30 13.44
N PHE A 34 12.89 6.19 13.30
CA PHE A 34 12.87 5.36 12.08
C PHE A 34 11.51 4.70 11.82
N VAL A 35 10.79 4.25 12.86
CA VAL A 35 9.45 3.65 12.72
C VAL A 35 8.44 4.66 12.13
N GLY A 36 8.46 5.90 12.61
CA GLY A 36 7.57 6.96 12.11
C GLY A 36 7.88 7.38 10.66
N ILE A 37 9.15 7.36 10.26
CA ILE A 37 9.55 7.66 8.88
C ILE A 37 9.07 6.56 7.92
N GLN A 38 9.22 5.30 8.30
CA GLN A 38 8.72 4.18 7.49
C GLN A 38 7.21 4.22 7.27
N ALA A 39 6.42 4.50 8.33
CA ALA A 39 4.97 4.63 8.23
C ALA A 39 4.55 5.73 7.24
N ARG A 40 5.21 6.89 7.29
CA ARG A 40 4.97 7.99 6.33
C ARG A 40 5.36 7.62 4.89
N GLY A 41 6.43 6.83 4.73
CA GLY A 41 6.83 6.31 3.42
C GLY A 41 5.77 5.39 2.82
N ARG A 42 5.25 4.43 3.59
CA ARG A 42 4.16 3.54 3.19
C ARG A 42 2.87 4.30 2.89
N ASP A 43 2.55 5.31 3.69
CA ASP A 43 1.40 6.18 3.45
C ASP A 43 1.50 6.94 2.10
N SER A 44 2.69 7.39 1.72
CA SER A 44 2.93 7.99 0.40
C SER A 44 2.77 6.99 -0.74
N GLU A 45 3.14 5.72 -0.51
CA GLU A 45 2.93 4.63 -1.46
C GLU A 45 1.44 4.33 -1.62
N ARG A 46 0.70 4.16 -0.52
CA ARG A 46 -0.77 3.98 -0.53
C ARG A 46 -1.50 5.07 -1.29
N GLN A 47 -1.07 6.33 -1.12
CA GLN A 47 -1.70 7.43 -1.86
C GLN A 47 -1.39 7.37 -3.36
N THR A 48 -0.20 6.91 -3.74
CA THR A 48 0.17 6.69 -5.14
C THR A 48 -0.64 5.55 -5.76
N ASP A 49 -0.82 4.45 -5.03
CA ASP A 49 -1.59 3.29 -5.45
C ASP A 49 -3.07 3.61 -5.64
N ILE A 50 -3.68 4.33 -4.69
CA ILE A 50 -5.05 4.83 -4.83
C ILE A 50 -5.20 5.66 -6.11
N ASN A 51 -4.29 6.59 -6.37
CA ASN A 51 -4.33 7.42 -7.56
C ASN A 51 -4.17 6.59 -8.85
N ALA A 52 -3.39 5.51 -8.81
CA ALA A 52 -3.24 4.59 -9.94
C ALA A 52 -4.55 3.81 -10.18
N ILE A 53 -5.17 3.25 -9.13
CA ILE A 53 -6.47 2.58 -9.21
C ILE A 53 -7.52 3.53 -9.79
N GLN A 54 -7.57 4.76 -9.27
CA GLN A 54 -8.49 5.79 -9.71
C GLN A 54 -8.41 6.03 -11.23
N LYS A 55 -7.20 6.32 -11.73
CA LYS A 55 -6.97 6.59 -13.16
C LYS A 55 -7.41 5.44 -14.05
N GLN A 56 -7.15 4.20 -13.63
CA GLN A 56 -7.49 3.02 -14.42
C GLN A 56 -9.00 2.73 -14.41
N VAL A 57 -9.66 2.96 -13.27
CA VAL A 57 -11.11 2.84 -13.11
C VAL A 57 -11.85 3.91 -13.93
N GLU A 58 -11.37 5.15 -13.93
CA GLU A 58 -11.88 6.24 -14.79
C GLU A 58 -11.67 5.94 -16.29
N ALA A 59 -10.49 5.45 -16.66
CA ALA A 59 -10.21 5.05 -18.04
C ALA A 59 -11.14 3.93 -18.52
N TYR A 60 -11.43 2.96 -17.64
CA TYR A 60 -12.40 1.91 -17.94
C TYR A 60 -13.81 2.46 -18.14
N TYR A 61 -14.26 3.38 -17.27
CA TYR A 61 -15.56 4.02 -17.37
C TYR A 61 -15.72 4.80 -18.67
N ALA A 62 -14.68 5.52 -19.11
CA ALA A 62 -14.70 6.29 -20.35
C ALA A 62 -14.97 5.44 -21.60
N VAL A 63 -14.62 4.14 -21.56
CA VAL A 63 -14.84 3.20 -22.68
C VAL A 63 -16.13 2.41 -22.52
N ASN A 64 -16.48 2.02 -21.30
CA ASN A 64 -17.55 1.04 -21.04
C ASN A 64 -18.84 1.66 -20.46
N GLY A 65 -18.81 2.93 -20.03
CA GLY A 65 -19.96 3.65 -19.47
C GLY A 65 -20.40 3.16 -18.08
N ALA A 66 -19.60 2.33 -17.41
CA ALA A 66 -19.85 1.84 -16.06
C ALA A 66 -18.52 1.56 -15.34
N TYR A 67 -18.49 1.72 -14.03
CA TYR A 67 -17.33 1.37 -13.22
C TYR A 67 -17.21 -0.15 -13.02
N PRO A 68 -15.98 -0.70 -12.98
CA PRO A 68 -15.77 -2.11 -12.73
C PRO A 68 -16.04 -2.45 -11.26
N THR A 69 -16.34 -3.71 -11.00
CA THR A 69 -16.55 -4.22 -9.63
C THR A 69 -15.22 -4.51 -8.95
N ALA A 70 -15.21 -4.63 -7.62
CA ALA A 70 -14.01 -5.06 -6.89
C ALA A 70 -13.48 -6.43 -7.42
N ALA A 71 -14.38 -7.37 -7.73
CA ALA A 71 -14.03 -8.67 -8.29
C ALA A 71 -13.34 -8.56 -9.67
N ASN A 72 -13.80 -7.63 -10.51
CA ASN A 72 -13.18 -7.35 -11.80
C ASN A 72 -11.75 -6.83 -11.63
N ILE A 73 -11.55 -5.82 -10.77
CA ILE A 73 -10.23 -5.25 -10.52
C ILE A 73 -9.30 -6.29 -9.91
N ASN A 74 -9.80 -7.20 -9.06
CA ASN A 74 -9.00 -8.27 -8.46
C ASN A 74 -8.56 -9.37 -9.45
N SER A 75 -9.32 -9.58 -10.54
CA SER A 75 -8.99 -10.58 -11.55
C SER A 75 -7.92 -10.10 -12.55
N SER A 76 -6.74 -10.73 -12.53
CA SER A 76 -5.64 -10.42 -13.47
C SER A 76 -6.03 -10.67 -14.94
N ALA A 77 -6.82 -11.70 -15.20
CA ALA A 77 -7.35 -12.00 -16.53
C ALA A 77 -8.29 -10.88 -17.01
N TRP A 78 -9.19 -10.43 -16.14
CA TRP A 78 -10.10 -9.33 -16.45
C TRP A 78 -9.32 -8.03 -16.70
N ARG A 79 -8.33 -7.69 -15.85
CA ARG A 79 -7.48 -6.50 -16.03
C ARG A 79 -6.78 -6.49 -17.39
N THR A 80 -6.20 -7.63 -17.77
CA THR A 80 -5.48 -7.78 -19.05
C THR A 80 -6.41 -7.66 -20.25
N GLY A 81 -7.60 -8.27 -20.17
CA GLY A 81 -8.64 -8.20 -21.20
C GLY A 81 -9.18 -6.78 -21.41
N ASN A 82 -9.34 -6.02 -20.32
CA ASN A 82 -9.94 -4.69 -20.32
C ASN A 82 -8.92 -3.54 -20.33
N LYS A 83 -7.63 -3.85 -20.54
CA LYS A 83 -6.52 -2.87 -20.58
C LYS A 83 -6.40 -2.00 -19.32
N VAL A 84 -6.83 -2.53 -18.17
CA VAL A 84 -6.66 -1.90 -16.86
C VAL A 84 -5.25 -2.21 -16.38
N GLN A 85 -4.35 -1.24 -16.52
CA GLN A 85 -2.92 -1.39 -16.21
C GLN A 85 -2.66 -1.07 -14.74
N LEU A 86 -2.99 -2.03 -13.87
CA LEU A 86 -2.57 -2.02 -12.48
C LEU A 86 -1.47 -3.07 -12.28
N ASP A 87 -0.32 -2.64 -11.77
CA ASP A 87 0.67 -3.58 -11.26
C ASP A 87 0.02 -4.39 -10.13
N ALA A 88 0.30 -5.69 -10.06
CA ALA A 88 -0.14 -6.53 -8.95
C ALA A 88 0.36 -5.98 -7.60
N LYS A 89 1.46 -5.22 -7.60
CA LYS A 89 2.00 -4.51 -6.43
C LYS A 89 1.18 -3.30 -5.99
N ALA A 90 0.52 -2.60 -6.93
CA ALA A 90 -0.33 -1.46 -6.61
C ALA A 90 -1.61 -1.87 -5.85
N LEU A 91 -1.86 -3.17 -5.72
CA LEU A 91 -2.97 -3.74 -4.96
C LEU A 91 -2.50 -4.41 -3.66
N ALA A 92 -1.20 -4.39 -3.39
CA ALA A 92 -0.61 -4.99 -2.20
C ALA A 92 -0.49 -3.96 -1.08
N ASN A 93 -0.59 -4.41 0.17
CA ASN A 93 -0.31 -3.56 1.30
C ASN A 93 1.20 -3.28 1.38
N PRO A 94 1.65 -2.02 1.42
CA PRO A 94 3.06 -1.68 1.61
C PRO A 94 3.67 -2.23 2.91
N SER A 95 2.85 -2.51 3.92
CA SER A 95 3.27 -3.10 5.19
C SER A 95 3.47 -4.61 5.13
N ASN A 96 2.80 -5.29 4.20
CA ASN A 96 2.82 -6.74 4.08
C ASN A 96 2.49 -7.17 2.65
N ALA A 97 3.49 -7.68 1.93
CA ALA A 97 3.37 -8.10 0.52
C ALA A 97 2.52 -9.37 0.29
N SER A 98 1.71 -9.79 1.27
CA SER A 98 0.93 -11.03 1.21
C SER A 98 -0.44 -10.80 0.58
N THR A 99 -0.66 -11.47 -0.55
CA THR A 99 -1.97 -11.82 -1.17
C THR A 99 -2.98 -10.70 -1.44
N GLN A 100 -2.81 -10.17 -2.66
CA GLN A 100 -3.77 -9.57 -3.58
C GLN A 100 -5.26 -9.80 -3.28
N THR A 101 -5.93 -8.81 -2.67
CA THR A 101 -7.36 -8.56 -2.94
C THR A 101 -7.74 -7.17 -2.43
N LEU A 102 -8.23 -6.27 -3.31
CA LEU A 102 -9.04 -5.15 -2.86
C LEU A 102 -10.27 -5.71 -2.15
N SER A 103 -10.60 -5.13 -1.00
CA SER A 103 -11.82 -5.44 -0.27
C SER A 103 -13.00 -4.65 -0.85
N GLY A 104 -14.20 -5.25 -0.88
CA GLY A 104 -15.47 -4.54 -1.12
C GLY A 104 -15.91 -3.67 0.06
N THR A 105 -15.03 -3.47 1.05
CA THR A 105 -15.25 -2.61 2.22
C THR A 105 -14.06 -1.71 2.43
N ALA A 106 -14.28 -0.57 3.10
CA ALA A 106 -13.18 0.28 3.53
C ALA A 106 -12.23 -0.49 4.48
N PRO A 107 -10.91 -0.27 4.39
CA PRO A 107 -9.94 -0.87 5.29
C PRO A 107 -10.13 -0.30 6.70
N ASN A 108 -9.94 -1.16 7.71
CA ASN A 108 -10.14 -0.87 9.12
C ASN A 108 -8.85 -0.89 9.95
N SER A 109 -7.73 -1.30 9.35
CA SER A 109 -6.44 -1.38 10.00
C SER A 109 -5.28 -1.22 9.01
N SER A 110 -4.08 -0.97 9.54
CA SER A 110 -2.85 -0.81 8.74
C SER A 110 -2.41 -2.07 7.99
N ASP A 111 -2.97 -3.22 8.34
CA ASP A 111 -2.70 -4.51 7.71
C ASP A 111 -3.66 -4.81 6.54
N ASP A 112 -4.77 -4.08 6.44
CA ASP A 112 -5.69 -4.20 5.31
C ASP A 112 -5.08 -3.57 4.04
N PRO A 113 -5.28 -4.20 2.86
CA PRO A 113 -4.67 -3.74 1.61
C PRO A 113 -5.30 -2.42 1.14
N TYR A 114 -6.44 -2.51 0.45
CA TYR A 114 -7.18 -1.37 -0.09
C TYR A 114 -8.67 -1.73 -0.12
N GLY A 115 -9.53 -0.76 0.14
CA GLY A 115 -10.97 -0.89 -0.03
C GLY A 115 -11.42 -0.25 -1.34
N TYR A 116 -12.23 -0.94 -2.13
CA TYR A 116 -12.86 -0.40 -3.33
C TYR A 116 -14.32 -0.83 -3.38
N VAL A 117 -15.21 0.16 -3.47
CA VAL A 117 -16.65 -0.03 -3.53
C VAL A 117 -17.23 0.68 -4.74
N ALA A 118 -17.89 -0.06 -5.64
CA ALA A 118 -18.63 0.55 -6.74
C ALA A 118 -20.06 0.93 -6.30
N THR A 119 -20.56 2.09 -6.72
CA THR A 119 -21.89 2.61 -6.36
C THR A 119 -22.79 2.78 -7.58
N PRO A 120 -24.12 2.64 -7.43
CA PRO A 120 -24.89 2.37 -6.21
C PRO A 120 -24.73 0.92 -5.69
N SER A 121 -25.11 0.70 -4.43
CA SER A 121 -25.04 -0.60 -3.78
C SER A 121 -25.81 -1.66 -4.60
N GLY A 122 -25.16 -2.78 -4.89
CA GLY A 122 -25.67 -3.81 -5.82
C GLY A 122 -24.83 -3.96 -7.10
N CYS A 123 -23.89 -3.04 -7.31
CA CYS A 123 -22.81 -3.21 -8.29
C CYS A 123 -21.88 -4.39 -8.01
N GLU A 124 -21.86 -4.90 -6.78
CA GLU A 124 -20.95 -5.94 -6.33
C GLU A 124 -21.62 -7.32 -6.33
N ALA A 125 -21.99 -7.82 -7.52
CA ALA A 125 -22.38 -9.22 -7.65
C ALA A 125 -21.11 -10.09 -7.81
N SER A 126 -20.72 -10.74 -6.71
CA SER A 126 -19.61 -11.70 -6.61
C SER A 126 -19.95 -13.04 -7.26
N THR A 127 -19.06 -13.63 -8.06
CA THR A 127 -18.22 -14.74 -7.57
C THR A 127 -16.84 -14.78 -8.24
N ASP A 128 -15.93 -15.41 -7.51
CA ASP A 128 -14.51 -15.64 -7.75
C ASP A 128 -14.21 -16.67 -8.87
N ASN A 129 -12.99 -17.22 -8.84
CA ASN A 129 -12.36 -18.11 -9.82
C ASN A 129 -13.05 -19.49 -10.04
N THR A 130 -14.32 -19.67 -9.65
CA THR A 130 -15.05 -20.95 -9.71
C THR A 130 -16.34 -20.96 -10.56
N GLY A 131 -16.67 -19.85 -11.25
CA GLY A 131 -17.66 -19.88 -12.35
C GLY A 131 -19.13 -19.71 -11.96
N ALA A 132 -19.45 -18.89 -10.95
CA ALA A 132 -20.79 -18.33 -10.80
C ALA A 132 -20.84 -16.88 -11.33
N SER A 133 -22.03 -16.44 -11.73
CA SER A 133 -22.24 -15.30 -12.62
C SER A 133 -21.66 -13.99 -12.12
N VAL A 134 -20.61 -13.56 -12.84
CA VAL A 134 -20.19 -12.17 -13.07
C VAL A 134 -21.28 -11.49 -13.91
N THR A 135 -22.49 -11.30 -13.36
CA THR A 135 -23.44 -10.45 -14.06
C THR A 135 -22.87 -9.05 -14.04
N PRO A 136 -22.69 -8.37 -15.20
CA PRO A 136 -22.50 -6.94 -15.17
C PRO A 136 -23.69 -6.41 -14.36
N ALA A 137 -23.41 -5.59 -13.35
CA ALA A 137 -24.40 -4.59 -12.98
C ALA A 137 -24.82 -3.98 -14.33
N SER A 138 -26.11 -4.10 -14.68
CA SER A 138 -26.68 -3.75 -16.00
C SER A 138 -25.91 -2.59 -16.65
N PRO A 139 -25.64 -2.57 -17.98
CA PRO A 139 -24.95 -1.43 -18.60
C PRO A 139 -25.47 -0.09 -18.07
N GLY A 140 -24.61 0.68 -17.40
CA GLY A 140 -24.96 1.94 -16.72
C GLY A 140 -25.39 1.83 -15.23
N ALA A 141 -25.25 0.68 -14.58
CA ALA A 141 -25.64 0.53 -13.18
C ALA A 141 -24.61 1.15 -12.23
N CYS A 142 -23.31 0.97 -12.46
CA CYS A 142 -22.26 1.51 -11.60
C CYS A 142 -21.80 2.88 -12.10
N THR A 143 -22.38 3.93 -11.51
CA THR A 143 -22.15 5.32 -11.89
C THR A 143 -21.17 6.04 -10.97
N GLY A 144 -20.79 5.44 -9.84
CA GLY A 144 -19.77 5.98 -8.94
C GLY A 144 -18.87 4.90 -8.36
N TYR A 145 -17.84 5.33 -7.62
CA TYR A 145 -17.01 4.44 -6.82
C TYR A 145 -16.40 5.19 -5.62
N THR A 146 -15.96 4.41 -4.64
CA THR A 146 -15.14 4.83 -3.51
C THR A 146 -13.91 3.93 -3.45
N VAL A 147 -12.72 4.52 -3.43
CA VAL A 147 -11.47 3.81 -3.19
C VAL A 147 -10.84 4.32 -1.89
N SER A 148 -10.27 3.43 -1.09
CA SER A 148 -9.83 3.75 0.27
C SER A 148 -8.61 2.95 0.71
N ALA A 149 -7.78 3.53 1.58
CA ALA A 149 -6.61 2.93 2.21
C ALA A 149 -6.54 3.33 3.67
N TRP A 150 -5.95 2.51 4.54
CA TRP A 150 -5.67 2.89 5.92
C TRP A 150 -4.32 3.61 6.01
N MET A 151 -4.31 4.81 6.60
CA MET A 151 -3.09 5.61 6.76
C MET A 151 -2.48 5.36 8.14
N GLU A 152 -1.28 4.81 8.18
CA GLU A 152 -0.59 4.42 9.43
C GLU A 152 -0.22 5.62 10.29
N ALA A 153 0.25 6.72 9.69
CA ALA A 153 0.70 7.88 10.44
C ALA A 153 -0.46 8.64 11.11
N LYS A 154 -1.68 8.49 10.57
CA LYS A 154 -2.90 9.16 11.07
C LYS A 154 -3.83 8.22 11.83
N ASN A 155 -3.66 6.90 11.66
CA ASN A 155 -4.54 5.87 12.20
C ASN A 155 -6.01 6.06 11.76
N GLU A 156 -6.19 6.39 10.48
CA GLU A 156 -7.49 6.73 9.88
C GLU A 156 -7.56 6.23 8.43
N ALA A 157 -8.76 5.90 7.97
CA ALA A 157 -9.00 5.59 6.57
C ALA A 157 -8.99 6.86 5.71
N TYR A 158 -8.23 6.81 4.61
CA TYR A 158 -8.24 7.81 3.55
C TYR A 158 -9.06 7.28 2.39
N SER A 159 -10.07 8.05 1.96
CA SER A 159 -11.01 7.66 0.91
C SER A 159 -11.09 8.73 -0.17
N GLN A 160 -11.16 8.29 -1.43
CA GLN A 160 -11.43 9.09 -2.61
C GLN A 160 -12.72 8.58 -3.26
N GLN A 161 -13.63 9.49 -3.61
CA GLN A 161 -14.93 9.16 -4.17
C GLN A 161 -15.16 9.93 -5.46
N ASN A 162 -15.77 9.28 -6.45
CA ASN A 162 -16.30 9.96 -7.64
C ASN A 162 -17.80 9.67 -7.74
N GLN A 163 -18.58 10.74 -7.92
CA GLN A 163 -20.05 10.71 -8.00
C GLN A 163 -20.53 10.78 -9.44
#